data_AF-G0EPL2-F1
#
_entry.id   AF-G0EPL2-F1
#
_cell.length_a   1.000
_cell.length_b   1.000
_cell.length_c   1.000
_cell.angle_alpha   90.00
_cell.angle_beta   90.00
_cell.angle_gamma   90.00
#
_symmetry.space_group_name_H-M   'P 1'
#
loop_
_entity.id
_entity.type
_entity.pdbx_description
1 polymer ?
#
loop_
_entity_poly.entity_id
_entity_poly.type
_entity_poly.pdbx_seq_one_letter_code
_entity_poly.pdbx_strand_id
1 'polypeptide(L)'
;MKSLISYEEFASRYSQDVLPELKDEGEPKEHVLQAINDATGIIVSHLFWIIDKEINDITENIPIQFESVLKTICCDIAFLRINDKVSSDEDSREKYKNAMNMLEKIDKEYRGLSGPNLQSSFIVDEKTDKDLFDNRFFKKGEFI
;
A
#
# COMPACT_ATOMS: atom_id res chain seq x y z
N MET A 1 9.52 -13.19 -8.33
CA MET A 1 8.85 -12.16 -7.53
C MET A 1 8.10 -11.26 -8.49
N LYS A 2 6.79 -11.23 -8.34
CA LYS A 2 5.88 -10.33 -9.03
C LYS A 2 6.10 -8.89 -8.55
N SER A 3 5.80 -7.92 -9.39
CA SER A 3 5.77 -6.50 -9.03
C SER A 3 4.42 -6.09 -8.44
N LEU A 4 4.41 -5.03 -7.62
CA LEU A 4 3.15 -4.48 -7.08
C LEU A 4 2.27 -3.81 -8.14
N ILE A 5 2.89 -3.33 -9.22
CA ILE A 5 2.24 -2.70 -10.37
C ILE A 5 2.81 -3.28 -11.66
N SER A 6 1.98 -3.31 -12.70
CA SER A 6 2.38 -3.61 -14.07
C SER A 6 2.98 -2.40 -14.78
N TYR A 7 3.67 -2.64 -15.90
CA TYR A 7 4.15 -1.56 -16.77
C TYR A 7 2.98 -0.69 -17.28
N GLU A 8 1.85 -1.34 -17.61
CA GLU A 8 0.67 -0.68 -18.13
C GLU A 8 0.03 0.23 -17.07
N GLU A 9 -0.04 -0.21 -15.80
CA GLU A 9 -0.48 0.64 -14.69
C GLU A 9 0.44 1.84 -14.48
N PHE A 10 1.76 1.65 -14.59
CA PHE A 10 2.72 2.75 -14.50
C PHE A 10 2.56 3.76 -15.65
N ALA A 11 2.48 3.28 -16.89
CA ALA A 11 2.32 4.10 -18.09
C ALA A 11 0.97 4.83 -18.14
N SER A 12 -0.06 4.29 -17.50
CA SER A 12 -1.35 4.98 -17.35
C SER A 12 -1.28 6.23 -16.45
N ARG A 13 -0.28 6.29 -15.57
CA ARG A 13 -0.16 7.32 -14.54
C ARG A 13 0.80 8.44 -14.91
N TYR A 14 1.86 8.12 -15.65
CA TYR A 14 2.79 9.09 -16.21
C TYR A 14 2.74 9.03 -17.73
N SER A 15 2.44 10.16 -18.38
CA SER A 15 2.56 10.24 -19.83
C SER A 15 4.03 10.06 -20.24
N GLN A 16 4.25 9.47 -21.41
CA GLN A 16 5.59 9.24 -21.95
C GLN A 16 6.42 10.54 -22.00
N ASP A 17 5.77 11.68 -22.18
CA ASP A 17 6.39 13.01 -22.24
C ASP A 17 7.06 13.47 -20.93
N VAL A 18 6.74 12.83 -19.80
CA VAL A 18 7.28 13.17 -18.47
C VAL A 18 8.39 12.20 -18.05
N LEU A 19 8.54 11.09 -18.77
CA LEU A 19 9.64 10.15 -18.58
C LEU A 19 10.89 10.74 -19.25
N PRO A 20 12.06 10.63 -18.60
CA PRO A 20 13.30 11.08 -19.23
C PRO A 20 13.50 10.29 -20.52
N GLU A 21 13.99 10.99 -21.56
CA GLU A 21 14.52 10.32 -22.74
C GLU A 21 15.59 9.35 -22.27
N LEU A 22 15.31 8.04 -22.32
CA LEU A 22 16.27 7.00 -21.97
C LEU A 22 17.36 7.01 -23.04
N LYS A 23 18.41 7.79 -22.75
CA LYS A 23 19.61 7.90 -23.57
C LYS A 23 20.50 6.72 -23.21
N ASP A 24 20.61 5.80 -24.16
CA ASP A 24 21.58 4.70 -24.22
C ASP A 24 21.23 3.41 -23.44
N GLU A 25 21.13 2.35 -24.24
CA GLU A 25 21.21 0.90 -23.92
C GLU A 25 20.08 0.29 -23.07
N GLY A 26 19.06 -0.24 -23.76
CA GLY A 26 17.94 -1.04 -23.24
C GLY A 26 16.60 -0.58 -23.81
N GLU A 27 15.64 -1.49 -24.02
CA GLU A 27 14.29 -1.04 -24.42
C GLU A 27 13.71 -0.15 -23.31
N PRO A 28 13.04 0.98 -23.63
CA PRO A 28 12.45 1.87 -22.63
C PRO A 28 11.55 1.16 -21.61
N LYS A 29 10.95 0.04 -22.03
CA LYS A 29 10.12 -0.82 -21.21
C LYS A 29 10.92 -1.58 -20.15
N GLU A 30 12.10 -2.09 -20.48
CA GLU A 30 12.93 -2.90 -19.58
C GLU A 30 13.45 -2.06 -18.41
N HIS A 31 13.89 -0.82 -18.69
CA HIS A 31 14.31 0.14 -17.67
C HIS A 31 13.18 0.49 -16.69
N VAL A 32 11.98 0.73 -17.22
CA VAL A 32 10.79 0.98 -16.38
C VAL A 32 10.45 -0.24 -15.54
N LEU A 33 10.49 -1.45 -16.12
CA LEU A 33 10.26 -2.69 -15.38
C LEU A 33 11.29 -2.90 -14.26
N GLN A 34 12.55 -2.60 -14.51
CA GLN A 34 13.59 -2.65 -13.49
C GLN A 34 13.31 -1.67 -12.35
N ALA A 35 12.96 -0.42 -12.66
CA ALA A 35 12.60 0.57 -11.65
C ALA A 35 11.36 0.19 -10.83
N ILE A 36 10.36 -0.44 -11.46
CA ILE A 36 9.17 -0.99 -10.79
C ILE A 36 9.56 -2.12 -9.84
N ASN A 37 10.46 -3.01 -10.28
CA ASN A 37 10.96 -4.12 -9.44
C ASN A 37 11.76 -3.60 -8.24
N ASP A 38 12.62 -2.60 -8.44
CA ASP A 38 13.37 -1.96 -7.37
C ASP A 38 12.42 -1.27 -6.36
N ALA A 39 11.43 -0.53 -6.85
CA ALA A 39 10.40 0.10 -6.01
C ALA A 39 9.61 -0.93 -5.21
N THR A 40 9.25 -2.04 -5.85
CA THR A 40 8.59 -3.17 -5.19
C THR A 40 9.48 -3.75 -4.09
N GLY A 41 10.77 -3.99 -4.35
CA GLY A 41 11.71 -4.49 -3.36
C GLY A 41 11.86 -3.56 -2.15
N ILE A 42 11.87 -2.24 -2.36
CA ILE A 42 11.90 -1.24 -1.28
C ILE A 42 10.65 -1.34 -0.41
N ILE A 43 9.46 -1.41 -1.02
CA ILE A 43 8.18 -1.51 -0.30
C ILE A 43 8.14 -2.80 0.52
N VAL A 44 8.47 -3.93 -0.10
CA VAL A 44 8.48 -5.25 0.53
C VAL A 44 9.46 -5.30 1.70
N SER A 45 10.58 -4.58 1.62
CA SER A 45 11.56 -4.46 2.72
C SER A 45 11.02 -3.69 3.93
N HIS A 46 10.03 -2.82 3.74
CA HIS A 46 9.34 -2.12 4.83
C HIS A 46 8.10 -2.89 5.32
N LEU A 47 7.45 -3.64 4.43
CA LEU A 47 6.18 -4.32 4.68
C LEU A 47 6.33 -5.83 4.46
N PHE A 48 7.07 -6.50 5.35
CA PHE A 48 7.33 -7.94 5.24
C PHE A 48 6.06 -8.81 5.21
N TRP A 49 4.95 -8.31 5.76
CA TRP A 49 3.65 -9.01 5.76
C TRP A 49 3.01 -9.11 4.38
N ILE A 50 3.50 -8.35 3.39
CA ILE A 50 3.08 -8.46 1.98
C ILE A 50 3.69 -9.70 1.33
N ILE A 51 4.77 -10.28 1.88
CA ILE A 51 5.35 -11.51 1.35
C ILE A 51 4.57 -12.71 1.88
N ASP A 52 4.06 -13.52 0.98
CA ASP A 52 3.61 -14.87 1.28
C ASP A 52 4.83 -15.79 1.45
N LYS A 53 4.95 -16.37 2.64
CA LYS A 53 6.10 -17.20 3.03
C LYS A 53 6.16 -18.55 2.31
N GLU A 54 5.04 -19.04 1.80
CA GLU A 54 4.99 -20.35 1.13
C GLU A 54 5.46 -20.27 -0.31
N ILE A 55 5.05 -19.22 -1.02
CA ILE A 55 5.41 -19.00 -2.43
C ILE A 55 6.62 -18.06 -2.59
N ASN A 56 7.08 -17.42 -1.50
CA ASN A 56 8.14 -16.42 -1.49
C ASN A 56 7.91 -15.30 -2.53
N ASP A 57 6.65 -14.85 -2.63
CA ASP A 57 6.20 -13.83 -3.55
C ASP A 57 5.16 -12.91 -2.86
N ILE A 58 4.74 -11.85 -3.53
CA ILE A 58 3.72 -10.92 -3.03
C ILE A 58 2.38 -11.65 -2.87
N THR A 59 1.77 -11.50 -1.70
CA THR A 59 0.45 -12.04 -1.39
C THR A 59 -0.62 -11.44 -2.29
N GLU A 60 -1.58 -12.26 -2.72
CA GLU A 60 -2.74 -11.79 -3.49
C GLU A 60 -3.74 -11.01 -2.61
N ASN A 61 -3.70 -11.22 -1.29
CA ASN A 61 -4.66 -10.66 -0.34
C ASN A 61 -4.11 -9.42 0.38
N ILE A 62 -3.79 -8.37 -0.37
CA ILE A 62 -3.50 -7.06 0.21
C ILE A 62 -4.83 -6.42 0.66
N PRO A 63 -4.97 -5.94 1.90
CA PRO A 63 -6.18 -5.25 2.33
C PRO A 63 -6.51 -4.07 1.42
N ILE A 64 -7.77 -3.98 0.97
CA ILE A 64 -8.20 -3.02 -0.05
C ILE A 64 -7.94 -1.56 0.33
N GLN A 65 -7.95 -1.25 1.63
CA GLN A 65 -7.63 0.07 2.17
C GLN A 65 -6.17 0.50 1.91
N PHE A 66 -5.25 -0.46 1.73
CA PHE A 66 -3.83 -0.21 1.48
C PHE A 66 -3.45 -0.38 0.02
N GLU A 67 -4.19 -1.20 -0.75
CA GLU A 67 -3.83 -1.57 -2.12
C GLU A 67 -3.55 -0.34 -3.02
N SER A 68 -4.50 0.59 -3.11
CA SER A 68 -4.37 1.78 -3.95
C SER A 68 -3.19 2.68 -3.53
N VAL A 69 -2.97 2.80 -2.22
CA VAL A 69 -1.88 3.60 -1.66
C VAL A 69 -0.53 2.96 -1.97
N LEU A 70 -0.41 1.64 -1.82
CA LEU A 70 0.81 0.89 -2.11
C LEU A 70 1.17 0.96 -3.60
N LYS A 71 0.18 0.80 -4.49
CA LYS A 71 0.38 0.98 -5.93
C LYS A 71 0.86 2.39 -6.26
N THR A 72 0.28 3.40 -5.61
CA THR A 72 0.69 4.80 -5.76
C THR A 72 2.13 5.04 -5.31
N ILE A 73 2.49 4.58 -4.12
CA ILE A 73 3.85 4.68 -3.59
C ILE A 73 4.85 3.95 -4.50
N CYS A 74 4.47 2.78 -5.03
CA CYS A 74 5.30 2.03 -5.98
C CYS A 74 5.54 2.81 -7.27
N CYS A 75 4.51 3.44 -7.84
CA CYS A 75 4.63 4.34 -8.99
C CYS A 75 5.60 5.50 -8.70
N ASP A 76 5.41 6.19 -7.57
CA ASP A 76 6.19 7.39 -7.23
C ASP A 76 7.68 7.04 -7.02
N ILE A 77 7.97 5.95 -6.30
CA ILE A 77 9.35 5.49 -6.09
C ILE A 77 9.99 5.08 -7.41
N ALA A 78 9.27 4.33 -8.27
CA ALA A 78 9.77 3.93 -9.59
C ALA A 78 10.08 5.16 -10.45
N PHE A 79 9.20 6.17 -10.46
CA PHE A 79 9.42 7.42 -11.18
C PHE A 79 10.65 8.18 -10.67
N LEU A 80 10.82 8.28 -9.36
CA LEU A 80 11.98 8.92 -8.74
C LEU A 80 13.29 8.18 -9.07
N ARG A 81 13.24 6.85 -9.16
CA ARG A 81 14.38 6.00 -9.57
C ARG A 81 14.75 6.22 -11.03
N ILE A 82 13.78 6.22 -11.94
CA ILE A 82 13.99 6.45 -13.37
C ILE A 82 14.65 7.80 -13.63
N ASN A 83 14.27 8.83 -12.85
CA ASN A 83 14.81 10.17 -13.02
C ASN A 83 16.13 10.42 -12.28
N ASP A 84 16.64 9.47 -11.49
CA ASP A 84 17.78 9.65 -10.56
C ASP A 84 17.73 10.97 -9.75
N LYS A 85 16.51 11.42 -9.41
CA LYS A 85 16.28 12.72 -8.77
C LYS A 85 16.48 12.69 -7.26
N VAL A 86 16.50 11.50 -6.66
CA VAL A 86 16.63 11.36 -5.20
C VAL A 86 18.00 11.82 -4.70
N SER A 87 19.04 11.78 -5.54
CA SER A 87 20.39 12.25 -5.17
C SER A 87 20.61 13.74 -5.45
N SER A 88 19.84 14.33 -6.37
CA SER A 88 20.14 15.63 -6.99
C SER A 88 19.14 16.76 -6.67
N ASP A 89 17.93 16.44 -6.20
CA ASP A 89 16.85 17.40 -5.96
C ASP A 89 16.31 17.31 -4.53
N GLU A 90 16.09 18.47 -3.88
CA GLU A 90 15.58 18.53 -2.50
C GLU A 90 14.11 18.13 -2.41
N ASP A 91 13.28 18.61 -3.35
CA ASP A 91 11.86 18.27 -3.41
C ASP A 91 11.66 16.77 -3.63
N SER A 92 12.47 16.16 -4.49
CA SER A 92 12.44 14.73 -4.76
C SER A 92 12.86 13.88 -3.54
N ARG A 93 13.83 14.36 -2.75
CA ARG A 93 14.20 13.73 -1.47
C ARG A 93 13.08 13.81 -0.45
N GLU A 94 12.41 14.95 -0.36
CA GLU A 94 11.28 15.12 0.55
C GLU A 94 10.10 14.21 0.16
N LYS A 95 9.78 14.13 -1.13
CA LYS A 95 8.77 13.19 -1.65
C LYS A 95 9.11 11.74 -1.32
N TYR A 96 10.36 11.33 -1.54
CA TYR A 96 10.82 9.99 -1.18
C TYR A 96 10.68 9.71 0.32
N LYS A 97 11.11 10.65 1.17
CA LYS A 97 10.98 10.54 2.63
C LYS A 97 9.52 10.43 3.07
N ASN A 98 8.63 11.21 2.46
CA ASN A 98 7.19 11.15 2.74
C ASN A 98 6.59 9.80 2.34
N ALA A 99 7.02 9.23 1.21
CA ALA A 99 6.64 7.88 0.80
C ALA A 99 7.08 6.82 1.83
N MET A 100 8.34 6.87 2.29
CA MET A 100 8.83 5.96 3.34
C MET A 100 8.03 6.11 4.65
N ASN A 101 7.77 7.34 5.08
CA ASN A 101 6.96 7.62 6.27
C ASN A 101 5.53 7.06 6.15
N MET A 102 4.94 7.07 4.94
CA MET A 102 3.64 6.43 4.72
C MET A 102 3.71 4.92 4.82
N LEU A 103 4.76 4.27 4.29
CA LEU A 103 4.95 2.83 4.45
C LEU A 103 5.05 2.43 5.93
N GLU A 104 5.78 3.20 6.75
CA GLU A 104 5.85 2.95 8.20
C GLU A 104 4.49 3.08 8.90
N LYS A 105 3.66 4.05 8.49
CA LYS A 105 2.30 4.21 9.02
C LYS A 105 1.42 3.02 8.65
N ILE A 106 1.46 2.61 7.38
CA ILE A 106 0.74 1.43 6.90
C ILE A 106 1.16 0.18 7.70
N ASP A 107 2.46 -0.03 7.93
CA ASP A 107 2.94 -1.15 8.75
C ASP A 107 2.38 -1.11 10.18
N LYS A 108 2.41 0.06 10.82
CA LYS A 108 1.86 0.25 12.18
C LYS A 108 0.36 -0.03 12.23
N GLU A 109 -0.40 0.49 11.26
CA GLU A 109 -1.84 0.25 11.17
C GLU A 109 -2.14 -1.23 10.94
N TYR A 110 -1.44 -1.89 10.02
CA TYR A 110 -1.61 -3.32 9.76
C TYR A 110 -1.33 -4.17 11.01
N ARG A 111 -0.25 -3.87 11.76
CA ARG A 111 0.05 -4.54 13.03
C ARG A 111 -1.01 -4.26 14.10
N GLY A 112 -1.58 -3.06 14.12
CA GLY A 112 -2.69 -2.70 15.01
C GLY A 112 -3.98 -3.48 14.70
N LEU A 113 -4.27 -3.70 13.42
CA LEU A 113 -5.39 -4.52 12.95
C LEU A 113 -5.16 -6.01 13.19
N SER A 114 -3.90 -6.44 13.20
CA SER A 114 -3.48 -7.85 13.39
C SER A 114 -3.25 -8.24 14.87
N GLY A 115 -3.51 -7.33 15.81
CA GLY A 115 -3.40 -7.61 17.25
C GLY A 115 -4.54 -8.51 17.77
N PRO A 116 -4.49 -8.97 19.05
CA PRO A 116 -5.52 -9.84 19.65
C PRO A 116 -6.93 -9.23 19.71
N ASN A 117 -7.09 -7.97 19.31
CA ASN A 117 -8.36 -7.30 19.09
C ASN A 117 -8.71 -7.28 17.59
N LEU A 118 -8.78 -8.44 16.95
CA LEU A 118 -9.50 -8.59 15.69
C LEU A 118 -10.97 -8.21 15.95
N GLN A 119 -11.30 -6.93 15.76
CA GLN A 119 -12.68 -6.53 15.60
C GLN A 119 -13.15 -7.14 14.29
N SER A 120 -13.75 -8.31 14.38
CA SER A 120 -14.66 -8.81 13.35
C SER A 120 -15.72 -7.73 13.17
N SER A 121 -15.60 -6.94 12.10
CA SER A 121 -16.69 -6.11 11.62
C SER A 121 -17.82 -7.05 11.25
N PHE A 122 -18.74 -7.26 12.20
CA PHE A 122 -20.02 -7.89 11.92
C PHE A 122 -20.73 -6.98 10.93
N ILE A 123 -20.83 -7.44 9.68
CA ILE A 123 -21.85 -6.92 8.78
C ILE A 123 -23.17 -7.35 9.40
N VAL A 124 -23.89 -6.40 10.00
CA VAL A 124 -25.25 -6.63 10.45
C VAL A 124 -26.11 -6.73 9.20
N ASP A 125 -26.37 -7.95 8.75
CA ASP A 125 -27.45 -8.21 7.80
C ASP A 125 -28.77 -7.77 8.46
N GLU A 126 -29.42 -6.75 7.89
CA GLU A 126 -30.72 -6.19 8.31
C GLU A 126 -31.91 -7.20 8.29
N LYS A 127 -31.65 -8.50 8.09
CA LYS A 127 -32.68 -9.54 7.93
C LYS A 127 -32.84 -10.50 9.12
N THR A 128 -32.24 -10.22 10.27
CA THR A 128 -32.38 -11.08 11.46
C THR A 128 -32.97 -10.35 12.67
N ASP A 129 -33.82 -9.35 12.41
CA ASP A 129 -34.37 -8.46 13.44
C ASP A 129 -35.77 -8.92 13.92
N LYS A 130 -35.88 -10.18 14.36
CA LYS A 130 -37.15 -10.68 14.91
C LYS A 130 -37.14 -11.51 16.19
N ASP A 131 -36.00 -11.85 16.79
CA ASP A 131 -36.03 -12.70 18.01
C ASP A 131 -34.92 -12.45 19.05
N LEU A 132 -34.51 -11.20 19.26
CA LEU A 132 -33.67 -10.85 20.41
C LEU A 132 -34.41 -9.88 21.33
N PHE A 133 -35.14 -10.43 22.30
CA PHE A 133 -35.58 -9.71 23.49
C PHE A 133 -34.36 -9.23 24.27
N ASP A 134 -34.01 -7.95 24.13
CA ASP A 134 -32.93 -7.29 24.85
C ASP A 134 -33.40 -6.77 26.23
N ASN A 135 -33.05 -7.50 27.30
CA ASN A 135 -33.37 -7.15 28.68
C ASN A 135 -32.26 -6.34 29.39
N ARG A 136 -31.46 -5.55 28.66
CA ARG A 136 -30.38 -4.74 29.25
C ARG A 136 -30.60 -3.25 29.13
N PHE A 137 -31.68 -2.75 29.73
CA PHE A 137 -31.92 -1.31 29.83
C PHE A 137 -32.17 -0.84 31.27
N PHE A 138 -31.16 -0.13 31.78
CA PHE A 138 -31.15 0.91 32.82
C PHE A 138 -31.26 0.54 34.32
N LYS A 139 -30.09 0.39 34.97
CA LYS A 139 -29.89 0.93 36.33
C LYS A 139 -29.33 2.34 36.19
N LYS A 140 -30.13 3.38 36.46
CA LYS A 140 -29.67 4.76 36.54
C LYS A 140 -30.30 5.45 37.75
N GLY A 141 -29.46 5.71 38.76
CA GLY A 141 -29.53 6.80 39.74
C GLY A 141 -30.75 6.89 40.66
N GLU A 142 -30.56 6.57 41.95
CA GLU A 142 -31.36 7.14 43.03
C GLU A 142 -31.17 8.66 43.07
N PHE A 143 -32.28 9.40 43.16
CA PHE A 143 -32.30 10.76 43.68
C PHE A 143 -33.17 10.75 44.94
N ILE A 144 -32.58 11.24 46.04
CA ILE A 144 -33.25 11.49 47.34
C ILE A 144 -34.22 12.65 47.17
#